data_AF-A0A8J6MZR5-F1
#
_entry.id   AF-A0A8J6MZR5-F1
#
_cell.length_a   1.000
_cell.length_b   1.000
_cell.length_c   1.000
_cell.angle_alpha   90.00
_cell.angle_beta   90.00
_cell.angle_gamma   90.00
#
_symmetry.space_group_name_H-M   'P 1'
#
loop_
_entity.id
_entity.type
_entity.pdbx_description
1 polymer ?
#
loop_
_entity_poly.entity_id
_entity_poly.type
_entity_poly.pdbx_seq_one_letter_code
_entity_poly.pdbx_strand_id
1 'polypeptide(L)'
;MEMLFAKELTIPLYQVGLLLLMGSLLLCLGRVKLGMFINFLFMFYWGYWLNKEAIFEPGATSINSFTLGVYGFSALIFILALIGFLHNPT
;
A
#
# COMPACT_ATOMS: atom_id res chain seq x y z
N MET A 1 3.85 10.12 23.19
CA MET A 1 4.89 9.78 22.19
C MET A 1 4.96 8.29 21.92
N GLU A 2 4.96 7.43 22.96
CA GLU A 2 5.00 5.97 22.80
C GLU A 2 3.83 5.39 21.97
N MET A 3 2.63 5.97 22.09
CA MET A 3 1.45 5.56 21.30
C MET A 3 1.63 5.70 19.78
N LEU A 4 2.44 6.66 19.31
CA LEU A 4 2.69 6.87 17.87
C LEU A 4 3.59 5.79 17.26
N PHE A 5 4.39 5.15 18.11
CA PHE A 5 5.32 4.08 17.77
C PHE A 5 4.84 2.71 18.25
N ALA A 6 3.64 2.64 18.84
CA ALA A 6 3.06 1.41 19.34
C ALA A 6 2.82 0.44 18.17
N LYS A 7 3.44 -0.74 18.25
CA LYS A 7 3.25 -1.86 17.31
C LYS A 7 1.86 -2.51 17.38
N GLU A 8 1.01 -2.06 18.30
CA GLU A 8 -0.36 -2.57 18.45
C GLU A 8 -1.27 -2.16 17.28
N LEU A 9 -0.92 -1.10 16.55
CA LEU A 9 -1.57 -0.81 15.27
C LEU A 9 -0.97 -1.65 14.15
N THR A 10 -1.86 -2.23 13.34
CA THR A 10 -1.54 -2.91 12.07
C THR A 10 -0.66 -2.08 11.15
N ILE A 11 -0.75 -0.74 11.22
CA ILE A 11 0.09 0.21 10.49
C ILE A 11 0.57 1.29 11.48
N PRO A 12 1.89 1.44 11.71
CA PRO A 12 2.41 2.47 12.60
C PRO A 12 2.05 3.88 12.15
N LEU A 13 1.57 4.71 13.07
CA LEU A 13 0.96 6.00 12.73
C LEU A 13 1.96 6.98 12.10
N TYR A 14 3.24 6.91 12.48
CA TYR A 14 4.30 7.73 11.88
C TYR A 14 4.48 7.44 10.37
N GLN A 15 4.21 6.22 9.90
CA GLN A 15 4.30 5.88 8.48
C GLN A 15 3.13 6.41 7.67
N VAL A 16 1.93 6.40 8.27
CA VAL A 16 0.75 7.06 7.68
C VAL A 16 0.98 8.58 7.61
N GLY A 17 1.56 9.17 8.65
CA GLY A 17 1.95 10.58 8.65
C GLY A 17 2.97 10.92 7.55
N LEU A 18 3.96 10.05 7.33
CA LEU A 18 4.93 10.20 6.24
C LEU A 18 4.28 10.11 4.86
N LEU A 19 3.36 9.15 4.66
CA LEU A 19 2.59 9.02 3.42
C LEU A 19 1.77 10.29 3.14
N LEU A 20 1.11 10.83 4.17
CA LEU A 20 0.34 12.06 4.05
C LEU A 20 1.24 13.24 3.65
N LEU A 21 2.38 13.40 4.32
CA LEU A 21 3.37 14.43 3.98
C LEU A 21 3.85 14.33 2.54
N MET A 22 4.26 13.13 2.11
CA MET A 22 4.68 12.90 0.72
C MET A 22 3.54 13.15 -0.27
N GLY A 23 2.32 12.71 0.03
CA GLY A 23 1.13 12.96 -0.78
C GLY A 23 0.85 14.45 -0.95
N SER A 24 0.86 15.20 0.15
CA SER A 24 0.69 16.66 0.12
C SER A 24 1.78 17.37 -0.67
N LEU A 25 3.05 16.98 -0.51
CA LEU A 25 4.16 17.54 -1.29
C LEU A 25 4.01 17.26 -2.79
N LEU A 26 3.62 16.04 -3.16
CA LEU A 26 3.41 15.68 -4.56
C LEU A 26 2.22 16.42 -5.19
N LEU A 27 1.16 16.67 -4.42
CA LEU A 27 0.06 17.53 -4.84
C LEU A 27 0.54 18.97 -5.07
N CYS A 28 1.34 19.54 -4.16
CA CYS A 28 1.93 20.87 -4.35
C CYS A 28 2.84 20.95 -5.58
N LEU A 29 3.53 19.87 -5.93
CA LEU A 29 4.37 19.76 -7.13
C LEU A 29 3.57 19.46 -8.41
N GLY A 30 2.24 19.34 -8.34
CA GLY A 30 1.37 18.97 -9.47
C GLY A 30 1.50 17.52 -9.92
N ARG A 31 2.24 16.68 -9.18
CA ARG A 31 2.58 15.28 -9.52
C ARG A 31 1.51 14.31 -9.00
N VAL A 32 0.25 14.52 -9.39
CA VAL A 32 -0.90 13.75 -8.87
C VAL A 32 -0.76 12.24 -9.12
N LYS A 33 -0.29 11.85 -10.31
CA LYS A 33 -0.10 10.43 -10.67
C LYS A 33 0.96 9.74 -9.82
N LEU A 34 2.07 10.43 -9.53
CA LEU A 34 3.12 9.91 -8.66
C LEU A 34 2.60 9.78 -7.22
N GLY A 35 1.79 10.74 -6.76
CA GLY A 35 1.09 10.64 -5.48
C GLY A 35 0.18 9.41 -5.39
N MET A 36 -0.64 9.17 -6.42
CA MET A 36 -1.49 7.97 -6.49
C MET A 36 -0.66 6.68 -6.49
N PHE A 37 0.42 6.63 -7.26
CA PHE A 37 1.30 5.47 -7.33
C PHE A 37 1.90 5.10 -5.97
N ILE A 38 2.38 6.10 -5.22
CA ILE A 38 2.93 5.89 -3.87
C ILE A 38 1.86 5.42 -2.89
N ASN A 39 0.64 5.95 -2.99
CA ASN A 39 -0.48 5.49 -2.16
C ASN A 39 -0.84 4.02 -2.46
N PHE A 40 -0.83 3.60 -3.72
CA PHE A 40 -1.04 2.20 -4.08
C PHE A 40 0.08 1.29 -3.57
N LEU A 41 1.35 1.72 -3.68
CA LEU A 41 2.48 0.98 -3.09
C LEU A 41 2.35 0.82 -1.59
N PHE A 42 1.97 1.90 -0.89
CA PHE A 42 1.80 1.86 0.56
C PHE A 42 0.68 0.90 0.96
N MET A 43 -0.47 0.97 0.28
CA MET A 43 -1.59 0.07 0.54
C MET A 43 -1.24 -1.38 0.24
N PHE A 44 -0.47 -1.64 -0.82
CA PHE A 44 0.03 -2.99 -1.13
C PHE A 44 1.03 -3.49 -0.08
N TYR A 45 1.99 -2.66 0.33
CA TYR A 45 2.99 -3.02 1.34
C TYR A 45 2.36 -3.31 2.70
N TRP A 46 1.51 -2.41 3.20
CA TRP A 46 0.88 -2.57 4.50
C TRP A 46 -0.28 -3.57 4.49
N GLY A 47 -1.12 -3.52 3.46
CA GLY A 47 -2.26 -4.42 3.31
C GLY A 47 -1.86 -5.88 3.08
N TYR A 48 -0.68 -6.15 2.52
CA TYR A 48 -0.25 -7.51 2.17
C TYR A 48 1.10 -7.94 2.74
N TRP A 49 2.16 -7.16 2.51
CA TRP A 49 3.51 -7.59 2.83
C TRP A 49 3.78 -7.70 4.33
N LEU A 50 3.12 -6.92 5.17
CA LEU A 50 3.32 -7.01 6.62
C LEU A 50 2.25 -7.81 7.34
N ASN A 51 1.05 -7.91 6.78
CA ASN A 51 -0.05 -8.71 7.32
C ASN A 51 -0.11 -10.13 6.77
N LYS A 52 0.90 -10.57 6.02
CA LYS A 52 0.97 -11.92 5.45
C LYS A 52 0.78 -13.01 6.50
N GLU A 53 1.28 -12.88 7.73
CA GLU A 53 1.06 -13.87 8.78
C GLU A 53 -0.36 -13.84 9.39
N ALA A 54 -1.06 -12.71 9.28
CA ALA A 54 -2.46 -12.57 9.69
C ALA A 54 -3.44 -13.00 8.58
N ILE A 55 -3.00 -12.93 7.31
CA ILE A 55 -3.81 -13.25 6.12
C ILE A 55 -3.59 -14.71 5.69
N PHE A 56 -2.37 -15.23 5.85
CA PHE A 56 -2.02 -16.62 5.62
C PHE A 56 -1.81 -17.27 6.98
N GLU A 57 -2.72 -18.17 7.39
CA GLU A 57 -2.56 -18.96 8.60
C GLU A 57 -1.15 -19.58 8.66
N PRO A 58 -0.50 -19.65 9.84
CA PRO A 58 0.80 -20.28 9.97
C PRO A 58 0.71 -21.75 9.55
N GLY A 59 1.25 -22.08 8.38
CA GLY A 59 1.20 -23.44 7.81
C GLY A 59 0.09 -23.70 6.78
N ALA A 60 -0.72 -22.71 6.40
CA ALA A 60 -1.69 -22.87 5.32
C ALA A 60 -1.00 -22.86 3.95
N THR A 61 -0.84 -24.05 3.38
CA THR A 61 -0.40 -24.28 1.99
C THR A 61 -1.49 -23.93 0.96
N SER A 62 -2.71 -23.58 1.40
CA SER A 62 -3.86 -23.29 0.55
C SER A 62 -4.13 -21.78 0.49
N ILE A 63 -3.87 -21.19 -0.67
CA ILE A 63 -4.34 -19.83 -0.99
C ILE A 63 -5.86 -19.91 -1.14
N ASN A 64 -6.62 -19.32 -0.21
CA ASN A 64 -8.06 -19.18 -0.34
C ASN A 64 -8.39 -18.32 -1.58
N SER A 65 -9.40 -18.72 -2.36
CA SER A 65 -9.89 -17.97 -3.54
C SER A 65 -10.22 -16.51 -3.20
N PHE A 66 -10.67 -16.23 -1.98
CA PHE A 66 -10.89 -14.86 -1.51
C PHE A 66 -9.57 -14.07 -1.42
N THR A 67 -8.55 -14.64 -0.76
CA THR A 67 -7.21 -14.03 -0.65
C THR A 67 -6.57 -13.85 -2.02
N LEU A 68 -6.70 -14.83 -2.93
CA LEU A 68 -6.24 -14.73 -4.30
C LEU A 68 -6.94 -13.59 -5.06
N GLY A 69 -8.27 -13.45 -4.89
CA GLY A 69 -9.05 -12.41 -5.54
C GLY A 69 -8.63 -11.01 -5.11
N VAL A 70 -8.52 -10.76 -3.80
CA VAL A 70 -8.09 -9.46 -3.29
C VAL A 70 -6.62 -9.18 -3.65
N TYR A 71 -5.75 -10.21 -3.64
CA TYR A 71 -4.33 -10.06 -4.01
C TYR A 71 -4.18 -9.74 -5.50
N GLY A 72 -4.82 -10.53 -6.36
CA GLY A 72 -4.80 -10.35 -7.81
C GLY A 72 -5.40 -9.01 -8.22
N PHE A 73 -6.50 -8.59 -7.59
CA PHE A 73 -7.09 -7.28 -7.84
C PHE A 73 -6.16 -6.13 -7.42
N SER A 74 -5.55 -6.24 -6.24
CA SER A 74 -4.59 -5.23 -5.75
C SER A 74 -3.35 -5.14 -6.64
N ALA A 75 -2.82 -6.28 -7.09
CA ALA A 75 -1.71 -6.34 -8.04
C ALA A 75 -2.09 -5.76 -9.42
N LEU A 76 -3.31 -6.04 -9.89
CA LEU A 76 -3.82 -5.49 -11.15
C LEU A 76 -3.96 -3.97 -11.09
N ILE A 77 -4.53 -3.43 -10.01
CA ILE A 77 -4.62 -2.00 -9.76
C ILE A 77 -3.22 -1.37 -9.73
N PHE A 78 -2.26 -2.01 -9.06
CA PHE A 78 -0.87 -1.56 -9.03
C PHE A 78 -0.23 -1.52 -10.43
N ILE A 79 -0.42 -2.56 -11.25
CA ILE A 79 0.08 -2.61 -12.63
C ILE A 79 -0.57 -1.50 -13.48
N LEU A 80 -1.88 -1.29 -13.36
CA LEU A 80 -2.58 -0.21 -14.07
C LEU A 80 -2.06 1.17 -13.66
N ALA A 81 -1.83 1.38 -12.36
CA ALA A 81 -1.25 2.62 -11.85
C ALA A 81 0.18 2.83 -12.39
N LEU A 82 0.99 1.78 -12.44
CA LEU A 82 2.34 1.82 -13.01
C LEU A 82 2.31 2.15 -14.50
N ILE A 83 1.43 1.52 -15.27
CA ILE A 83 1.26 1.81 -16.71
C ILE A 83 0.82 3.26 -16.91
N GLY A 84 -0.17 3.73 -16.14
CA GLY A 84 -0.63 5.12 -16.21
C GLY A 84 0.46 6.13 -15.87
N PHE A 85 1.31 5.81 -14.88
CA PHE A 85 2.47 6.61 -14.53
C PHE A 85 3.54 6.60 -15.64
N LEU A 86 3.88 5.44 -16.19
CA LEU A 86 4.91 5.32 -17.24
C LEU A 86 4.47 5.91 -18.58
N HIS A 87 3.18 5.82 -18.92
CA HIS A 87 2.65 6.35 -20.17
C HIS A 87 2.69 7.88 -20.21
N ASN A 88 2.42 8.54 -19.08
CA ASN A 88 2.59 9.97 -18.95
C ASN A 88 3.00 10.34 -17.52
N PRO A 89 4.30 10.45 -17.23
CA PRO A 89 4.82 10.71 -15.88
C PRO A 89 4.68 12.16 -15.42
N THR A 90 4.16 13.05 -16.29
CA THR A 90 3.88 14.45 -15.95
C THR A 90 2.68 14.59 -15.03
#